data_AF-A0AAD6ALU9-F1
#
_entry.id   AF-A0AAD6ALU9-F1
#
_cell.length_a   1.000
_cell.length_b   1.000
_cell.length_c   1.000
_cell.angle_alpha   90.00
_cell.angle_beta   90.00
_cell.angle_gamma   90.00
#
_symmetry.space_group_name_H-M   'P 1'
#
loop_
_entity.id
_entity.type
_entity.pdbx_description
1 polymer ?
#
loop_
_entity_poly.entity_id
_entity_poly.type
_entity_poly.pdbx_seq_one_letter_code
_entity_poly.pdbx_strand_id
1 'polypeptide(L)'
;PLDDSQHLRVVTLEERPFVIVEPADPGTSSCIRDSVPCRMPVNASLVVDGAGPMKHCCKGFCIDVLKRLAKIVGFTYDLYLVTNGRHGKNIDGEWNGMVGEVVSNRADMAIGSLTINEERSEVVEFSVPFVETGISVMVSRSNGTVSPSAFLEPYSPAVWVMMFVMCLSVVAVTVFIFEFFSPVGYNRSLQSAKKSGGSKFTIGKSVWLLWALVFNNSVPVENPRGTTSKIMVTTPPDSLTDK
;
A
#
# COMPACT_ATOMS: atom_id res chain seq x y z
N PRO A 1 41.26 -17.79 42.77
CA PRO A 1 41.92 -16.69 42.05
C PRO A 1 41.09 -16.33 40.81
N LEU A 2 40.33 -15.23 40.89
CA LEU A 2 39.58 -14.67 39.77
C LEU A 2 40.62 -14.04 38.83
N ASP A 3 40.85 -14.71 37.72
CA ASP A 3 41.90 -14.43 36.75
C ASP A 3 41.66 -13.08 36.07
N ASP A 4 42.66 -12.21 36.04
CA ASP A 4 42.67 -10.85 35.46
C ASP A 4 42.56 -10.85 33.91
N SER A 5 41.97 -11.89 33.30
CA SER A 5 42.12 -12.21 31.87
C SER A 5 40.86 -12.07 31.00
N GLN A 6 39.67 -11.80 31.55
CA GLN A 6 38.42 -11.84 30.76
C GLN A 6 38.05 -10.47 30.16
N HIS A 7 38.94 -9.89 29.35
CA HIS A 7 38.60 -8.76 28.47
C HIS A 7 38.42 -9.26 27.04
N LEU A 8 37.18 -9.20 26.52
CA LEU A 8 36.82 -9.74 25.21
C LEU A 8 36.62 -8.63 24.17
N ARG A 9 37.11 -8.85 22.95
CA ARG A 9 36.84 -8.00 21.79
C ARG A 9 35.58 -8.49 21.10
N VAL A 10 34.55 -7.67 21.08
CA VAL A 10 33.25 -8.01 20.53
C VAL A 10 33.02 -7.23 19.23
N VAL A 11 32.88 -7.95 18.13
CA VAL A 11 32.50 -7.36 16.83
C VAL A 11 30.99 -7.33 16.68
N THR A 12 30.48 -6.24 16.11
CA THR A 12 29.08 -6.11 15.75
C THR A 12 28.90 -5.42 14.40
N LEU A 13 27.68 -5.39 13.89
CA LEU A 13 27.27 -4.74 12.66
C LEU A 13 26.08 -3.83 12.94
N GLU A 14 26.05 -2.66 12.32
CA GLU A 14 24.91 -1.75 12.39
C GLU A 14 23.72 -2.34 11.62
N GLU A 15 22.65 -2.70 12.33
CA GLU A 15 21.41 -3.20 11.74
C GLU A 15 20.22 -2.88 12.65
N ARG A 16 19.28 -2.04 12.18
CA ARG A 16 18.09 -1.69 12.96
C ARG A 16 17.06 -2.83 12.90
N PRO A 17 16.41 -3.20 14.02
CA PRO A 17 16.44 -2.60 15.36
C PRO A 17 17.47 -3.21 16.34
N PHE A 18 18.32 -4.13 15.88
CA PHE A 18 19.22 -4.92 16.71
C PHE A 18 20.41 -4.12 17.27
N VAL A 19 21.05 -3.32 16.42
CA VAL A 19 22.19 -2.46 16.75
C VAL A 19 22.03 -1.13 16.01
N ILE A 20 21.99 -0.06 16.76
CA ILE A 20 21.81 1.32 16.32
C ILE A 20 23.06 2.09 16.75
N VAL A 21 23.70 2.76 15.81
CA VAL A 21 24.85 3.62 16.09
C VAL A 21 24.43 5.07 16.10
N GLU A 22 24.79 5.79 17.15
CA GLU A 22 24.59 7.22 17.29
C GLU A 22 25.92 7.91 17.64
N PRO A 23 26.16 9.15 17.20
CA PRO A 23 27.32 9.91 17.64
C PRO A 23 27.23 10.18 19.16
N ALA A 24 28.38 10.19 19.84
CA ALA A 24 28.42 10.63 21.23
C ALA A 24 28.00 12.11 21.38
N ASP A 25 27.46 12.46 22.54
CA ASP A 25 27.02 13.82 22.85
C ASP A 25 28.22 14.79 22.83
N PRO A 26 28.18 15.88 22.03
CA PRO A 26 29.29 16.83 21.89
C PRO A 26 29.71 17.50 23.20
N GLY A 27 28.79 17.63 24.16
CA GLY A 27 29.06 18.31 25.43
C GLY A 27 29.76 17.43 26.48
N THR A 28 29.41 16.15 26.54
CA THR A 28 29.91 15.23 27.59
C THR A 28 30.92 14.22 27.06
N SER A 29 31.06 14.06 25.73
CA SER A 29 31.87 13.03 25.07
C SER A 29 31.57 11.59 25.57
N SER A 30 30.39 11.41 26.17
CA SER A 30 29.97 10.22 26.87
C SER A 30 28.69 9.65 26.25
N CYS A 31 28.49 8.35 26.40
CA CYS A 31 27.31 7.68 25.91
C CYS A 31 26.15 7.82 26.92
N ILE A 32 24.94 8.00 26.40
CA ILE A 32 23.71 8.03 27.19
C ILE A 32 23.53 6.69 27.93
N ARG A 33 22.81 6.67 29.06
CA ARG A 33 22.73 5.54 30.02
C ARG A 33 22.48 4.15 29.40
N ASP A 34 21.79 4.06 28.28
CA ASP A 34 21.47 2.78 27.62
C ASP A 34 22.38 2.44 26.43
N SER A 35 23.27 3.32 26.01
CA SER A 35 24.27 3.02 24.97
C SER A 35 25.61 2.57 25.56
N VAL A 36 26.42 1.93 24.73
CA VAL A 36 27.79 1.50 25.04
C VAL A 36 28.72 2.23 24.07
N PRO A 37 29.89 2.71 24.52
CA PRO A 37 30.91 3.18 23.59
C PRO A 37 31.28 2.07 22.61
N CYS A 38 31.25 2.38 21.32
CA CYS A 38 31.69 1.49 20.28
C CYS A 38 32.67 2.19 19.35
N ARG A 39 33.71 1.45 18.96
CA ARG A 39 34.73 1.94 18.03
C ARG A 39 34.29 1.65 16.60
N MET A 40 34.31 2.66 15.75
CA MET A 40 34.18 2.45 14.31
C MET A 40 35.58 2.47 13.70
N PRO A 41 36.03 1.39 13.05
CA PRO A 41 37.32 1.40 12.38
C PRO A 41 37.23 2.34 11.19
N VAL A 42 37.98 3.43 11.25
CA VAL A 42 38.01 4.48 10.23
C VAL A 42 38.76 3.93 9.02
N ASN A 43 38.11 3.87 7.86
CA ASN A 43 38.85 3.74 6.60
C ASN A 43 39.76 4.96 6.47
N ALA A 44 41.06 4.73 6.35
CA ALA A 44 42.11 5.76 6.34
C ALA A 44 41.96 6.86 5.27
N SER A 45 40.95 6.76 4.38
CA SER A 45 40.65 7.69 3.30
C SER A 45 39.66 8.82 3.67
N LEU A 46 39.05 8.82 4.86
CA LEU A 46 38.11 9.86 5.30
C LEU A 46 38.59 10.65 6.52
N VAL A 47 39.90 10.82 6.68
CA VAL A 47 40.44 11.80 7.63
C VAL A 47 40.23 13.20 7.05
N VAL A 48 39.02 13.74 7.24
CA VAL A 48 38.78 15.17 7.12
C VAL A 48 39.45 15.83 8.31
N ASP A 49 40.33 16.79 8.02
CA ASP A 49 41.13 17.59 8.96
C ASP A 49 40.41 17.88 10.28
N GLY A 50 41.03 17.49 11.40
CA GLY A 50 40.75 18.06 12.72
C GLY A 50 39.77 17.32 13.64
N ALA A 51 39.12 16.23 13.20
CA ALA A 51 38.30 15.41 14.09
C ALA A 51 39.10 14.18 14.58
N GLY A 52 39.43 14.14 15.88
CA GLY A 52 39.90 12.91 16.52
C GLY A 52 38.87 11.77 16.34
N PRO A 53 39.24 10.50 16.58
CA PRO A 53 38.33 9.36 16.39
C PRO A 53 37.02 9.62 17.15
N MET A 54 35.96 9.90 16.39
CA MET A 54 34.66 10.25 16.95
C MET A 54 34.18 9.02 17.73
N LYS A 55 33.95 9.18 19.03
CA LYS A 55 33.39 8.10 19.84
C LYS A 55 31.95 7.91 19.40
N HIS A 56 31.61 6.70 18.96
CA HIS A 56 30.25 6.32 18.65
C HIS A 56 29.64 5.59 19.85
N CYS A 57 28.32 5.67 19.96
CA CYS A 57 27.54 5.05 21.00
C CYS A 57 26.57 4.07 20.35
N CYS A 58 26.71 2.80 20.68
CA CYS A 58 25.88 1.71 20.18
C CYS A 58 24.77 1.39 21.18
N LYS A 59 23.54 1.23 20.68
CA LYS A 59 22.37 0.81 21.46
C LYS A 59 21.52 -0.18 20.68
N GLY A 60 20.63 -0.91 21.34
CA GLY A 60 19.70 -1.82 20.68
C GLY A 60 19.66 -3.18 21.37
N PHE A 61 18.79 -4.04 20.85
CA PHE A 61 18.48 -5.32 21.47
C PHE A 61 19.72 -6.21 21.68
N CYS A 62 20.61 -6.32 20.70
CA CYS A 62 21.83 -7.11 20.83
C CYS A 62 22.79 -6.51 21.87
N ILE A 63 22.84 -5.19 21.99
CA ILE A 63 23.69 -4.50 22.96
C ILE A 63 23.18 -4.73 24.39
N ASP A 64 21.87 -4.74 24.59
CA ASP A 64 21.26 -5.02 25.90
C ASP A 64 21.51 -6.48 26.34
N VAL A 65 21.43 -7.42 25.39
CA VAL A 65 21.79 -8.83 25.62
C VAL A 65 23.27 -8.94 26.01
N LEU A 66 24.18 -8.27 25.29
CA LEU A 66 25.61 -8.26 25.62
C LEU A 66 25.88 -7.70 27.02
N LYS A 67 25.29 -6.55 27.36
CA LYS A 67 25.39 -5.94 28.70
C LYS A 67 24.95 -6.91 29.78
N ARG A 68 23.82 -7.59 29.57
CA ARG A 68 23.28 -8.53 30.53
C ARG A 68 24.15 -9.77 30.67
N LEU A 69 24.66 -10.29 29.55
CA LEU A 69 25.56 -11.45 29.53
C LEU A 69 26.87 -11.15 30.26
N ALA A 70 27.49 -10.00 29.96
CA ALA A 70 28.71 -9.54 30.63
C ALA A 70 28.54 -9.44 32.15
N LYS A 71 27.38 -8.93 32.61
CA LYS A 71 27.08 -8.82 34.04
C LYS A 71 26.85 -10.17 34.74
N ILE A 72 26.26 -11.15 34.04
CA ILE A 72 25.98 -12.48 34.61
C ILE A 72 27.25 -13.32 34.67
N VAL A 73 28.04 -13.33 33.60
CA VAL A 73 29.25 -14.15 33.48
C VAL A 73 30.45 -13.50 34.17
N GLY A 74 30.51 -12.16 34.21
CA GLY A 74 31.56 -11.40 34.88
C GLY A 74 32.77 -11.05 34.00
N PHE A 75 32.58 -10.83 32.70
CA PHE A 75 33.64 -10.37 31.79
C PHE A 75 33.51 -8.90 31.43
N THR A 76 34.62 -8.30 30.99
CA THR A 76 34.66 -6.97 30.40
C THR A 76 34.81 -7.09 28.88
N TYR A 77 34.38 -6.08 28.13
CA TYR A 77 34.44 -6.14 26.68
C TYR A 77 34.73 -4.78 26.05
N ASP A 78 35.32 -4.82 24.85
CA ASP A 78 35.44 -3.68 23.95
C ASP A 78 34.61 -3.95 22.69
N LEU A 79 33.67 -3.06 22.39
CA LEU A 79 32.72 -3.21 21.30
C LEU A 79 33.22 -2.41 20.09
N TYR A 80 33.27 -3.05 18.92
CA TYR A 80 33.63 -2.37 17.68
C TYR A 80 32.77 -2.82 16.51
N LEU A 81 32.61 -1.92 15.54
CA LEU A 81 31.90 -2.21 14.31
C LEU A 81 32.81 -2.90 13.30
N VAL A 82 32.26 -3.83 12.54
CA VAL A 82 32.97 -4.44 11.41
C VAL A 82 33.33 -3.40 10.34
N THR A 83 34.57 -3.42 9.86
CA THR A 83 35.12 -2.52 8.82
C THR A 83 34.34 -2.56 7.51
N ASN A 84 33.95 -3.77 7.10
CA ASN A 84 33.39 -4.03 5.78
C ASN A 84 31.85 -3.90 5.71
N GLY A 85 31.18 -3.65 6.85
CA GLY A 85 29.72 -3.55 6.91
C GLY A 85 28.96 -4.80 6.46
N ARG A 86 29.57 -5.99 6.55
CA ARG A 86 29.00 -7.26 6.07
C ARG A 86 28.97 -8.31 7.19
N HIS A 87 27.97 -9.19 7.19
CA HIS A 87 27.88 -10.30 8.14
C HIS A 87 28.99 -11.33 7.96
N GLY A 88 29.31 -11.65 6.71
CA GLY A 88 30.41 -12.54 6.35
C GLY A 88 30.01 -13.57 5.31
N LYS A 89 30.87 -13.68 4.30
CA LYS A 89 30.77 -14.61 3.18
C LYS A 89 32.18 -15.10 2.86
N ASN A 90 32.29 -16.38 2.52
CA ASN A 90 33.52 -16.92 1.97
C ASN A 90 33.70 -16.44 0.53
N ILE A 91 34.82 -15.77 0.26
CA ILE A 91 35.24 -15.36 -1.08
C ILE A 91 36.62 -15.99 -1.30
N ASP A 92 36.70 -16.92 -2.26
CA ASP A 92 37.96 -17.55 -2.68
C ASP A 92 38.77 -18.19 -1.53
N GLY A 93 38.09 -18.69 -0.49
CA GLY A 93 38.71 -19.33 0.68
C GLY A 93 38.95 -18.39 1.85
N GLU A 94 38.73 -17.08 1.69
CA GLU A 94 38.84 -16.10 2.78
C GLU A 94 37.46 -15.62 3.25
N TRP A 95 37.28 -15.61 4.57
CA TRP A 95 36.08 -15.08 5.21
C TRP A 95 36.19 -13.58 5.41
N ASN A 96 35.17 -12.85 4.94
CA ASN A 96 35.02 -11.42 5.21
C ASN A 96 33.99 -11.13 6.30
N GLY A 97 33.77 -9.84 6.57
CA GLY A 97 32.71 -9.38 7.47
C GLY A 97 32.91 -9.80 8.93
N MET A 98 31.82 -9.86 9.69
CA MET A 98 31.86 -10.23 11.12
C MET A 98 32.44 -11.64 11.33
N VAL A 99 32.05 -12.61 10.49
CA VAL A 99 32.61 -13.98 10.55
C VAL A 99 34.12 -13.96 10.29
N GLY A 100 34.58 -13.20 9.29
CA GLY A 100 36.01 -13.05 9.01
C GLY A 100 36.82 -12.46 10.15
N GLU A 101 36.28 -11.51 10.91
CA GLU A 101 36.94 -10.96 12.10
C GLU A 101 37.17 -12.02 13.18
N VAL A 102 36.19 -12.91 13.39
CA VAL A 102 36.30 -13.99 14.38
C VAL A 102 37.26 -15.08 13.90
N VAL A 103 37.14 -15.51 12.64
CA VAL A 103 38.06 -16.50 12.03
C VAL A 103 39.51 -16.01 12.05
N SER A 104 39.73 -14.71 11.87
CA SER A 104 41.06 -14.08 11.91
C SER A 104 41.57 -13.76 13.33
N ASN A 105 40.87 -14.20 14.38
CA ASN A 105 41.17 -13.89 15.80
C ASN A 105 41.29 -12.38 16.11
N ARG A 106 40.62 -11.52 15.31
CA ARG A 106 40.52 -10.07 15.57
C ARG A 106 39.42 -9.77 16.59
N ALA A 107 38.35 -10.56 16.57
CA ALA A 107 37.32 -10.60 17.60
C ALA A 107 37.31 -11.94 18.32
N ASP A 108 37.00 -11.90 19.61
CA ASP A 108 36.80 -13.10 20.44
C ASP A 108 35.33 -13.54 20.43
N MET A 109 34.41 -12.61 20.10
CA MET A 109 32.98 -12.87 19.98
C MET A 109 32.34 -11.96 18.93
N ALA A 110 31.36 -12.47 18.20
CA ALA A 110 30.49 -11.66 17.34
C ALA A 110 29.06 -11.64 17.90
N ILE A 111 28.43 -10.46 17.91
CA ILE A 111 27.02 -10.32 18.30
C ILE A 111 26.27 -9.44 17.32
N GLY A 112 25.09 -9.90 16.91
CA GLY A 112 24.22 -9.20 15.97
C GLY A 112 23.16 -10.12 15.39
N SER A 113 22.50 -9.65 14.35
CA SER A 113 21.56 -10.36 13.47
C SER A 113 22.27 -11.33 12.52
N LEU A 114 23.13 -12.20 13.05
CA LEU A 114 23.86 -13.17 12.25
C LEU A 114 23.05 -14.46 12.07
N THR A 115 22.70 -14.79 10.82
CA THR A 115 22.03 -16.04 10.48
C THR A 115 22.98 -17.23 10.63
N ILE A 116 22.52 -18.28 11.33
CA ILE A 116 23.18 -19.57 11.44
C ILE A 116 23.02 -20.31 10.11
N ASN A 117 24.14 -20.68 9.48
CA ASN A 117 24.19 -21.41 8.22
C ASN A 117 25.26 -22.50 8.34
N GLU A 118 25.10 -23.62 7.64
CA GLU A 118 26.04 -24.76 7.65
C GLU A 118 27.46 -24.31 7.29
N GLU A 119 27.63 -23.57 6.19
CA GLU A 119 28.93 -23.03 5.75
C GLU A 119 29.61 -22.16 6.82
N ARG A 120 28.84 -21.42 7.62
CA ARG A 120 29.39 -20.60 8.71
C ARG A 120 29.70 -21.45 9.94
N SER A 121 28.87 -22.45 10.24
CA SER A 121 29.04 -23.35 11.37
C SER A 121 30.26 -24.27 11.24
N GLU A 122 30.78 -24.46 10.03
CA GLU A 122 32.05 -25.18 9.81
C GLU A 122 33.28 -24.41 10.31
N VAL A 123 33.22 -23.07 10.36
CA VAL A 123 34.37 -22.22 10.70
C VAL A 123 34.24 -21.47 12.02
N VAL A 124 33.01 -21.29 12.52
CA VAL A 124 32.73 -20.66 13.82
C VAL A 124 31.67 -21.43 14.59
N GLU A 125 31.78 -21.43 15.91
CA GLU A 125 30.79 -22.03 16.81
C GLU A 125 29.67 -21.04 17.13
N PHE A 126 28.42 -21.47 16.97
CA PHE A 126 27.25 -20.66 17.29
C PHE A 126 26.64 -21.07 18.64
N SER A 127 26.13 -20.08 19.37
CA SER A 127 25.27 -20.31 20.53
C SER A 127 23.84 -20.65 20.12
N VAL A 128 23.01 -20.99 21.11
CA VAL A 128 21.57 -21.17 20.91
C VAL A 128 20.96 -19.85 20.42
N PRO A 129 20.17 -19.84 19.33
CA PRO A 129 19.57 -18.62 18.81
C PRO A 129 18.63 -17.98 19.85
N PHE A 130 18.75 -16.66 20.01
CA PHE A 130 17.93 -15.89 20.97
C PHE A 130 16.70 -15.23 20.32
N VAL A 131 16.61 -15.23 18.99
CA VAL A 131 15.44 -14.82 18.20
C VAL A 131 15.26 -15.80 17.05
N GLU A 132 14.06 -16.37 16.93
CA GLU A 132 13.67 -17.14 15.76
C GLU A 132 13.26 -16.17 14.64
N THR A 133 14.06 -16.13 13.57
CA THR A 133 13.71 -15.37 12.35
C THR A 133 13.34 -16.35 11.23
N GLY A 134 12.34 -15.99 10.44
CA GLY A 134 11.87 -16.77 9.30
C GLY A 134 11.76 -15.93 8.04
N ILE A 135 11.78 -16.57 6.88
CA ILE A 135 11.58 -15.90 5.59
C ILE A 135 10.10 -15.55 5.47
N SER A 136 9.80 -14.27 5.26
CA SER A 136 8.43 -13.77 5.06
C SER A 136 8.40 -12.75 3.93
N VAL A 137 7.34 -12.75 3.13
CA VAL A 137 7.14 -11.80 2.04
C VAL A 137 6.24 -10.68 2.54
N MET A 138 6.77 -9.45 2.53
CA MET A 138 6.01 -8.25 2.87
C MET A 138 5.42 -7.64 1.59
N VAL A 139 4.09 -7.51 1.53
CA VAL A 139 3.38 -6.84 0.43
C VAL A 139 2.58 -5.66 0.96
N SER A 140 2.58 -4.54 0.23
CA SER A 140 1.69 -3.43 0.54
C SER A 140 0.26 -3.84 0.21
N ARG A 141 -0.64 -3.75 1.19
CA ARG A 141 -2.07 -3.93 0.95
C ARG A 141 -2.58 -2.63 0.32
N SER A 142 -3.02 -2.68 -0.93
CA SER A 142 -3.90 -1.62 -1.43
C SER A 142 -5.24 -1.76 -0.71
N ASN A 143 -5.68 -0.70 -0.04
CA ASN A 143 -7.01 -0.65 0.55
C ASN A 143 -8.02 -0.70 -0.60
N GLY A 144 -8.51 -1.90 -0.91
CA GLY A 144 -9.59 -2.14 -1.88
C GLY A 144 -10.94 -1.65 -1.36
N THR A 145 -11.02 -0.42 -0.86
CA THR A 145 -12.30 0.26 -0.67
C THR A 145 -12.83 0.57 -2.05
N VAL A 146 -13.72 -0.30 -2.53
CA VAL A 146 -14.61 0.04 -3.65
C VAL A 146 -15.38 1.28 -3.22
N SER A 147 -15.01 2.43 -3.76
CA SER A 147 -15.76 3.66 -3.53
C SER A 147 -17.18 3.44 -4.05
N PRO A 148 -18.24 3.86 -3.36
CA PRO A 148 -19.61 3.82 -3.88
C PRO A 148 -19.76 4.54 -5.23
N SER A 149 -18.79 5.40 -5.60
CA SER A 149 -18.69 6.04 -6.91
C SER A 149 -18.28 5.11 -8.05
N ALA A 150 -17.83 3.88 -7.79
CA ALA A 150 -17.52 2.89 -8.85
C ALA A 150 -18.77 2.53 -9.68
N PHE A 151 -19.98 2.66 -9.12
CA PHE A 151 -21.23 2.55 -9.86
C PHE A 151 -21.46 3.68 -10.87
N LEU A 152 -20.87 4.86 -10.63
CA LEU A 152 -20.96 6.03 -11.51
C LEU A 152 -19.80 6.12 -12.51
N GLU A 153 -18.74 5.35 -12.29
CA GLU A 153 -17.58 5.24 -13.19
C GLU A 153 -17.93 4.90 -14.66
N PRO A 154 -18.94 4.05 -14.99
CA PRO A 154 -19.31 3.81 -16.38
C PRO A 154 -20.01 5.02 -17.05
N TYR A 155 -20.55 5.98 -16.30
CA TYR A 155 -21.26 7.15 -16.84
C TYR A 155 -20.62 8.46 -16.40
N SER A 156 -19.78 9.02 -17.28
CA SER A 156 -19.23 10.37 -17.10
C SER A 156 -20.35 11.42 -16.93
N PRO A 157 -20.15 12.49 -16.14
CA PRO A 157 -21.08 13.61 -16.03
C PRO A 157 -21.53 14.17 -17.39
N ALA A 158 -20.67 14.07 -18.41
CA ALA A 158 -21.01 14.46 -19.78
C ALA A 158 -22.17 13.63 -20.36
N VAL A 159 -22.22 12.32 -20.09
CA VAL A 159 -23.29 11.43 -20.61
C VAL A 159 -24.64 11.79 -19.98
N TRP A 160 -24.65 12.14 -18.70
CA TRP A 160 -25.85 12.64 -18.02
C TRP A 160 -26.38 13.92 -18.66
N VAL A 161 -25.51 14.90 -18.91
CA VAL A 161 -25.89 16.15 -19.59
C VAL A 161 -26.44 15.87 -20.99
N MET A 162 -25.79 15.00 -21.75
CA MET A 162 -26.25 14.62 -23.09
C MET A 162 -27.63 13.93 -23.05
N MET A 163 -27.88 13.06 -22.07
CA MET A 163 -29.19 12.41 -21.90
C MET A 163 -30.31 13.44 -21.63
N PHE A 164 -30.07 14.42 -20.77
CA PHE A 164 -31.04 15.50 -20.51
C PHE A 164 -31.28 16.37 -21.75
N VAL A 165 -30.23 16.77 -22.47
CA VAL A 165 -30.34 17.58 -23.70
C VAL A 165 -31.14 16.84 -24.77
N MET A 166 -30.84 15.55 -24.99
CA MET A 166 -31.59 14.72 -25.94
C MET A 166 -33.06 14.62 -25.54
N CYS A 167 -33.38 14.33 -24.27
CA CYS A 167 -34.77 14.28 -23.81
C CYS A 167 -35.51 15.60 -24.03
N LEU A 168 -34.90 16.73 -23.66
CA LEU A 168 -35.51 18.05 -23.85
C LEU A 168 -35.73 18.37 -25.33
N SER A 169 -34.80 18.00 -26.21
CA SER A 169 -34.94 18.19 -27.65
C SER A 169 -36.10 17.37 -28.24
N VAL A 170 -36.26 16.12 -27.81
CA VAL A 170 -37.36 15.25 -28.25
C VAL A 170 -38.71 15.78 -27.78
N VAL A 171 -38.81 16.24 -26.52
CA VAL A 171 -40.02 16.91 -26.00
C VAL A 171 -40.34 18.14 -26.85
N ALA A 172 -39.37 19.00 -27.09
CA ALA A 172 -39.57 20.24 -27.84
C ALA A 172 -40.02 19.99 -29.28
N VAL A 173 -39.38 19.05 -29.99
CA VAL A 173 -39.78 18.64 -31.34
C VAL A 173 -41.18 18.03 -31.34
N THR A 174 -41.49 17.17 -30.36
CA THR A 174 -42.81 16.55 -30.24
C THR A 174 -43.90 17.60 -30.00
N VAL A 175 -43.67 18.56 -29.10
CA VAL A 175 -44.58 19.70 -28.87
C VAL A 175 -44.73 20.54 -30.12
N PHE A 176 -43.63 20.88 -30.80
CA PHE A 176 -43.66 21.66 -32.05
C PHE A 176 -44.47 20.96 -33.14
N ILE A 177 -44.29 19.65 -33.33
CA ILE A 177 -45.08 18.85 -34.29
C ILE A 177 -46.55 18.83 -33.89
N PHE A 178 -46.86 18.61 -32.61
CA PHE A 178 -48.24 18.64 -32.13
C PHE A 178 -48.88 20.01 -32.31
N GLU A 179 -48.16 21.11 -32.06
CA GLU A 179 -48.70 22.47 -32.28
C GLU A 179 -48.81 22.83 -33.77
N PHE A 180 -47.89 22.35 -34.62
CA PHE A 180 -47.90 22.60 -36.06
C PHE A 180 -49.00 21.83 -36.79
N PHE A 181 -49.21 20.56 -36.44
CA PHE A 181 -50.25 19.72 -37.06
C PHE A 181 -51.60 19.79 -36.36
N SER A 182 -51.67 20.35 -35.14
CA SER A 182 -52.94 20.54 -34.45
C SER A 182 -53.62 21.82 -34.92
N PRO A 183 -54.78 21.75 -35.60
CA PRO A 183 -55.52 22.91 -36.10
C PRO A 183 -56.18 23.75 -34.99
N VAL A 184 -55.76 23.56 -33.73
CA VAL A 184 -56.25 24.28 -32.55
C VAL A 184 -55.13 24.99 -31.75
N GLY A 185 -53.87 24.94 -32.21
CA GLY A 185 -52.71 25.36 -31.41
C GLY A 185 -52.29 26.83 -31.49
N TYR A 186 -52.32 27.48 -32.67
CA TYR A 186 -51.70 28.81 -32.83
C TYR A 186 -52.63 29.91 -33.35
N ASN A 187 -53.88 29.61 -33.71
CA ASN A 187 -54.82 30.64 -34.12
C ASN A 187 -56.28 30.33 -33.74
N ARG A 188 -56.60 30.53 -32.46
CA ARG A 188 -57.95 30.99 -32.11
C ARG A 188 -57.91 31.88 -30.87
N SER A 189 -57.46 33.11 -31.13
CA SER A 189 -58.09 34.25 -30.50
C SER A 189 -59.62 34.05 -30.50
N LEU A 190 -60.21 34.12 -29.32
CA LEU A 190 -61.56 34.61 -29.06
C LEU A 190 -62.83 33.72 -29.12
N GLN A 191 -62.88 32.42 -29.44
CA GLN A 191 -64.20 31.76 -29.40
C GLN A 191 -64.25 30.29 -28.97
N SER A 192 -65.27 29.98 -28.16
CA SER A 192 -65.81 28.66 -27.80
C SER A 192 -65.06 27.95 -26.65
N ALA A 193 -65.31 28.33 -25.41
CA ALA A 193 -66.44 27.84 -24.61
C ALA A 193 -66.50 26.29 -24.50
N LYS A 194 -66.16 25.81 -23.30
CA LYS A 194 -66.95 24.80 -22.59
C LYS A 194 -67.13 23.43 -23.29
N LYS A 195 -66.14 22.53 -23.13
CA LYS A 195 -66.41 21.10 -22.98
C LYS A 195 -65.40 20.46 -22.01
N SER A 196 -65.94 20.03 -20.87
CA SER A 196 -65.26 19.22 -19.85
C SER A 196 -65.17 17.77 -20.34
N GLY A 197 -64.00 17.12 -20.25
CA GLY A 197 -63.90 15.66 -20.42
C GLY A 197 -62.81 15.08 -21.34
N GLY A 198 -61.86 15.87 -21.87
CA GLY A 198 -60.67 15.32 -22.54
C GLY A 198 -59.46 15.35 -21.61
N SER A 199 -58.69 14.26 -21.51
CA SER A 199 -57.49 14.25 -20.67
C SER A 199 -56.55 15.37 -21.12
N LYS A 200 -56.36 16.39 -20.28
CA LYS A 200 -55.47 17.51 -20.59
C LYS A 200 -54.05 16.94 -20.74
N PHE A 201 -53.54 16.95 -21.97
CA PHE A 201 -52.16 16.54 -22.27
C PHE A 201 -51.24 17.67 -21.78
N THR A 202 -50.96 17.67 -20.47
CA THR A 202 -50.08 18.65 -19.84
C THR A 202 -48.63 18.28 -20.16
N ILE A 203 -47.80 19.27 -20.54
CA ILE A 203 -46.38 19.11 -20.87
C ILE A 203 -45.62 18.24 -19.84
N GLY A 204 -45.96 18.36 -18.56
CA GLY A 204 -45.38 17.52 -17.49
C GLY A 204 -45.64 16.02 -17.62
N LYS A 205 -46.78 15.60 -18.19
CA LYS A 205 -47.07 14.17 -18.46
C LYS A 205 -46.25 13.63 -19.62
N SER A 206 -46.03 14.44 -20.64
CA SER A 206 -45.20 14.07 -21.80
C SER A 206 -43.73 13.93 -21.41
N VAL A 207 -43.23 14.85 -20.59
CA VAL A 207 -41.85 14.80 -20.05
C VAL A 207 -41.67 13.55 -19.17
N TRP A 208 -42.65 13.25 -18.30
CA TRP A 208 -42.61 12.07 -17.44
C TRP A 208 -42.65 10.75 -18.23
N LEU A 209 -43.46 10.68 -19.31
CA LEU A 209 -43.49 9.52 -20.21
C LEU A 209 -42.18 9.32 -20.97
N LEU A 210 -41.57 10.38 -21.48
CA LEU A 210 -40.28 10.30 -22.18
C LEU A 210 -39.15 9.89 -21.24
N TRP A 211 -39.15 10.39 -20.01
CA TRP A 211 -38.21 9.94 -18.98
C TRP A 211 -38.40 8.46 -18.64
N ALA A 212 -39.65 7.99 -18.51
CA ALA A 212 -39.95 6.57 -18.28
C ALA A 212 -39.48 5.66 -19.43
N LEU A 213 -39.59 6.12 -20.67
CA LEU A 213 -39.19 5.37 -21.87
C LEU A 213 -37.65 5.26 -21.97
N VAL A 214 -36.91 6.28 -21.56
CA VAL A 214 -35.43 6.30 -21.57
C VAL A 214 -34.83 5.38 -20.50
N PHE A 215 -35.43 5.31 -19.32
CA PHE A 215 -34.91 4.48 -18.23
C PHE A 215 -35.30 3.01 -18.32
N ASN A 216 -35.96 2.61 -19.41
CA ASN A 216 -36.49 1.26 -19.67
C ASN A 216 -37.06 0.58 -18.42
N ASN A 217 -37.64 1.39 -17.53
CA ASN A 217 -38.30 0.90 -16.35
C ASN A 217 -39.68 0.52 -16.82
N SER A 218 -39.89 -0.79 -16.96
CA SER A 218 -41.19 -1.45 -17.02
C SER A 218 -42.05 -1.02 -15.83
N VAL A 219 -42.61 0.18 -15.92
CA VAL A 219 -43.87 0.49 -15.28
C VAL A 219 -44.88 -0.44 -15.95
N PRO A 220 -45.71 -1.19 -15.21
CA PRO A 220 -46.70 -2.07 -15.80
C PRO A 220 -47.77 -1.19 -16.47
N VAL A 221 -47.48 -0.76 -17.69
CA VAL A 221 -48.48 -0.22 -18.60
C VAL A 221 -49.23 -1.43 -19.11
N GLU A 222 -50.55 -1.43 -18.89
CA GLU A 222 -51.44 -2.54 -19.23
C GLU A 222 -51.09 -3.17 -20.57
N ASN A 223 -50.95 -4.50 -20.58
CA ASN A 223 -50.66 -5.28 -21.77
C ASN A 223 -51.66 -4.93 -22.89
N PRO A 224 -51.20 -4.48 -24.07
CA PRO A 224 -52.11 -4.22 -25.18
C PRO A 224 -52.85 -5.50 -25.56
N ARG A 225 -54.18 -5.39 -25.71
CA ARG A 225 -55.10 -6.51 -25.98
C ARG A 225 -54.95 -7.13 -27.39
N GLY A 226 -54.04 -6.61 -28.22
CA GLY A 226 -53.82 -7.09 -29.58
C GLY A 226 -52.98 -8.38 -29.63
N THR A 227 -53.45 -9.37 -30.38
CA THR A 227 -52.81 -10.68 -30.55
C THR A 227 -51.41 -10.59 -31.18
N THR A 228 -51.16 -9.56 -32.00
CA THR A 228 -49.88 -9.30 -32.66
C THR A 228 -48.79 -8.83 -31.69
N SER A 229 -49.16 -8.06 -30.66
CA SER A 229 -48.24 -7.59 -29.61
C SER A 229 -47.81 -8.69 -28.64
N LYS A 230 -48.54 -9.81 -28.58
CA LYS A 230 -48.14 -10.99 -27.79
C LYS A 230 -47.06 -11.82 -28.49
N ILE A 231 -47.12 -11.93 -29.82
CA ILE A 231 -46.18 -12.75 -30.60
C ILE A 231 -44.77 -12.13 -30.61
N MET A 232 -44.67 -10.80 -30.67
CA MET A 232 -43.39 -10.08 -30.65
C MET A 232 -42.67 -10.17 -29.28
N VAL A 233 -43.41 -10.38 -28.19
CA VAL A 233 -42.86 -10.48 -26.82
C VAL A 233 -42.42 -11.90 -26.48
N THR A 234 -42.94 -12.94 -27.14
CA THR A 234 -42.64 -14.35 -26.81
C THR A 234 -41.64 -15.03 -27.74
N THR A 235 -41.06 -14.36 -28.73
CA THR A 235 -39.97 -14.92 -29.56
C THR A 235 -38.59 -14.62 -28.94
N PRO A 236 -37.93 -15.59 -28.29
CA PRO A 236 -36.52 -15.47 -27.93
C PRO A 236 -35.63 -15.45 -29.19
N PRO A 237 -34.47 -14.77 -29.17
CA PRO A 237 -33.58 -14.62 -30.33
C PRO A 237 -32.79 -15.88 -30.71
N ASP A 238 -32.97 -17.02 -30.02
CA ASP A 238 -32.06 -18.17 -30.12
C ASP A 238 -32.55 -19.33 -31.01
N SER A 239 -33.23 -19.07 -32.14
CA SER A 239 -33.64 -20.16 -33.06
C SER A 239 -33.40 -19.93 -34.55
N LEU A 240 -32.51 -19.02 -34.93
CA LEU A 240 -32.20 -18.74 -36.35
C LEU A 240 -30.70 -18.71 -36.69
N THR A 241 -29.87 -19.45 -35.95
CA THR A 241 -28.53 -19.86 -36.41
C THR A 241 -28.21 -21.29 -35.98
N ASP A 242 -28.99 -22.25 -36.45
CA ASP A 242 -28.47 -23.61 -36.68
C ASP A 242 -29.28 -24.32 -37.78
N LYS A 243 -28.93 -23.99 -39.03
CA LYS A 243 -29.03 -24.88 -40.19
C LYS A 243 -28.22 -24.35 -41.36
#